data_AF-A0A2P4YP33-F1
#
_entry.id   AF-A0A2P4YP33-F1
#
_cell.length_a   1.000
_cell.length_b   1.000
_cell.length_c   1.000
_cell.angle_alpha   90.00
_cell.angle_beta   90.00
_cell.angle_gamma   90.00
#
_symmetry.space_group_name_H-M   'P 1'
#
loop_
_entity.id
_entity.type
_entity.pdbx_description
1 polymer ?
#
loop_
_entity_poly.entity_id
_entity_poly.type
_entity_poly.pdbx_seq_one_letter_code
_entity_poly.pdbx_strand_id
1 'polypeptide(L)'
;MVPPNTVLKVFMVKDKTDIKVELPTLINVVKTGFREMRSSTHVVKKQILKDVSCVFKPGTITLVLGQPGSGKSSLMKLLSGRFPVEKNITMEGDVTYNGTSAGNIRKHLPQFVSYVTQRDKHYPLLTVKETLEFASAC
;
A
#
# COMPACT_ATOMS: atom_id res chain seq x y z
N MET A 1 -13.08 2.31 26.76
CA MET A 1 -14.13 2.79 25.84
C MET A 1 -13.53 2.78 24.44
N VAL A 2 -13.86 1.77 23.62
CA VAL A 2 -13.30 1.62 22.27
C VAL A 2 -13.99 2.67 21.37
N PRO A 3 -13.26 3.57 20.70
CA PRO A 3 -13.88 4.60 19.89
C PRO A 3 -14.70 3.96 18.75
N PRO A 4 -15.85 4.55 18.40
CA PRO A 4 -16.73 4.00 17.39
C PRO A 4 -16.13 4.19 16.00
N ASN A 5 -16.08 3.11 15.23
CA ASN A 5 -16.10 3.10 13.77
C ASN A 5 -15.00 3.91 13.08
N THR A 6 -13.82 3.31 13.02
CA THR A 6 -12.80 3.64 12.03
C THR A 6 -13.36 3.41 10.63
N VAL A 7 -13.69 4.48 9.90
CA VAL A 7 -14.17 4.41 8.50
C VAL A 7 -12.98 4.61 7.58
N LEU A 8 -12.39 3.53 7.05
CA LEU A 8 -11.24 3.64 6.15
C LEU A 8 -11.69 3.88 4.71
N LYS A 9 -11.42 5.09 4.18
CA LYS A 9 -11.50 5.39 2.75
C LYS A 9 -10.10 5.54 2.20
N VAL A 10 -9.76 4.69 1.23
CA VAL A 10 -8.50 4.81 0.50
C VAL A 10 -8.80 5.10 -0.96
N PHE A 11 -8.42 6.30 -1.38
CA PHE A 11 -8.46 6.72 -2.77
C PHE A 11 -7.09 6.48 -3.39
N MET A 12 -7.07 5.80 -4.52
CA MET A 12 -5.90 5.66 -5.37
C MET A 12 -6.21 6.29 -6.72
N VAL A 13 -5.48 7.34 -7.04
CA VAL A 13 -5.46 7.91 -8.39
C VAL A 13 -4.44 7.12 -9.20
N LYS A 14 -4.91 6.47 -10.27
CA LYS A 14 -4.03 5.75 -11.19
C LYS A 14 -3.64 6.70 -12.32
N ASP A 15 -2.43 7.23 -12.26
CA ASP A 15 -1.85 7.90 -13.41
C ASP A 15 -1.35 6.82 -14.38
N LYS A 16 -1.87 6.82 -15.61
CA LYS A 16 -1.47 5.86 -16.63
C LYS A 16 -0.98 6.62 -17.86
N THR A 17 0.27 7.04 -17.81
CA THR A 17 1.06 7.33 -18.99
C THR A 17 2.08 6.19 -19.15
N ASP A 18 1.64 5.10 -19.79
CA ASP A 18 2.55 4.07 -20.32
C ASP A 18 3.35 4.73 -21.46
N ILE A 19 4.55 5.22 -21.14
CA ILE A 19 5.47 5.78 -22.13
C ILE A 19 6.17 4.60 -22.82
N LYS A 20 5.68 4.17 -23.98
CA LYS A 20 6.52 3.43 -24.93
C LYS A 20 7.59 4.40 -25.40
N VAL A 21 8.81 4.27 -24.88
CA VAL A 21 9.96 5.07 -25.32
C VAL A 21 10.36 4.60 -26.71
N GLU A 22 9.76 5.21 -27.73
CA GLU A 22 10.31 5.16 -29.10
C GLU A 22 11.66 5.91 -29.12
N LEU A 23 12.56 5.52 -30.03
CA LEU A 23 13.93 6.03 -30.09
C LEU A 23 13.98 7.57 -30.02
N PRO A 24 14.96 8.15 -29.31
CA PRO A 24 15.04 9.58 -29.08
C PRO A 24 15.55 10.29 -30.34
N THR A 25 14.64 10.59 -31.26
CA THR A 25 14.90 11.51 -32.37
C THR A 25 14.40 12.90 -31.99
N LEU A 26 15.07 13.96 -32.45
CA LEU A 26 14.67 15.37 -32.21
C LEU A 26 13.18 15.62 -32.48
N ILE A 27 12.63 14.99 -33.52
CA ILE A 27 11.22 15.07 -33.89
C ILE A 27 10.32 14.48 -32.80
N ASN A 28 10.72 13.34 -32.20
CA ASN A 28 9.97 12.70 -31.12
C ASN A 28 10.02 13.53 -29.82
N VAL A 29 11.13 14.22 -29.53
CA VAL A 29 11.24 15.10 -28.35
C VAL A 29 10.31 16.32 -28.51
N VAL A 30 10.33 16.99 -29.66
CA VAL A 30 9.46 18.14 -29.94
C VAL A 30 8.00 17.74 -29.96
N LYS A 31 7.66 16.61 -30.61
CA LYS A 31 6.29 16.09 -30.67
C LYS A 31 5.79 15.65 -29.29
N THR A 32 6.66 15.09 -28.44
CA THR A 32 6.31 14.74 -27.06
C THR A 32 6.06 15.99 -26.22
N GLY A 33 6.93 17.00 -26.29
CA GLY A 33 6.74 18.26 -25.54
C GLY A 33 5.47 19.02 -25.94
N PHE A 34 5.16 19.07 -27.24
CA PHE A 34 3.92 19.69 -27.71
C PHE A 34 2.67 18.90 -27.33
N ARG A 35 2.78 17.57 -27.18
CA ARG A 35 1.68 16.70 -26.74
C ARG A 35 1.48 16.71 -25.23
N GLU A 36 2.56 16.87 -24.46
CA GLU A 36 2.54 17.09 -23.00
C GLU A 36 1.77 18.37 -22.65
N MET A 37 2.03 19.46 -23.38
CA MET A 37 1.35 20.75 -23.18
C MET A 37 -0.15 20.72 -23.54
N ARG A 38 -0.60 19.72 -24.31
CA ARG A 38 -2.00 19.58 -24.76
C ARG A 38 -2.73 18.38 -24.15
N SER A 39 -2.08 17.63 -23.27
CA SER A 39 -2.65 16.41 -22.66
C SER A 39 -3.50 16.77 -21.45
N SER A 40 -4.81 16.64 -21.56
CA SER A 40 -5.69 16.56 -20.39
C SER A 40 -5.49 15.20 -19.74
N THR A 41 -4.71 15.15 -18.66
CA THR A 41 -4.43 13.93 -17.90
C THR A 41 -5.75 13.32 -17.45
N HIS A 42 -6.10 12.15 -18.00
CA HIS A 42 -7.29 11.42 -17.59
C HIS A 42 -7.02 10.74 -16.24
N VAL A 43 -7.32 11.48 -15.17
CA VAL A 43 -7.15 11.04 -13.79
C VAL A 43 -8.33 10.15 -13.38
N VAL A 44 -8.14 8.83 -13.37
CA VAL A 44 -9.18 7.90 -12.88
C VAL A 44 -9.04 7.71 -11.37
N LYS A 45 -10.03 8.20 -10.61
CA LYS A 45 -10.13 8.00 -9.16
C LYS A 45 -10.68 6.60 -8.87
N LYS A 46 -9.88 5.73 -8.27
CA LYS A 46 -10.31 4.39 -7.82
C LYS A 46 -10.34 4.32 -6.30
N GLN A 47 -11.48 3.97 -5.74
CA GLN A 47 -11.59 3.71 -4.31
C GLN A 47 -11.31 2.22 -4.04
N ILE A 48 -10.31 1.95 -3.20
CA ILE A 48 -9.86 0.58 -2.88
C ILE A 48 -10.58 0.04 -1.64
N LEU A 49 -10.61 0.82 -0.56
CA LEU A 49 -11.34 0.52 0.66
C LEU A 49 -12.51 1.49 0.78
N LYS A 50 -13.70 0.94 1.01
CA LYS A 50 -14.96 1.69 1.11
C LYS A 50 -15.58 1.47 2.47
N ASP A 51 -15.54 2.50 3.30
CA ASP A 51 -16.20 2.56 4.62
C ASP A 51 -16.02 1.29 5.47
N VAL A 52 -14.79 0.78 5.49
CA VAL A 52 -14.47 -0.47 6.21
C VAL A 52 -14.36 -0.17 7.69
N SER A 53 -15.24 -0.77 8.50
CA SER A 53 -15.20 -0.77 9.97
C SER A 53 -14.93 -2.18 10.49
N CYS A 54 -13.92 -2.36 11.32
CA CYS A 54 -13.56 -3.66 11.89
C CYS A 54 -12.82 -3.55 13.23
N VAL A 55 -12.87 -4.61 14.03
CA VAL A 55 -12.15 -4.73 15.31
C VAL A 55 -11.49 -6.10 15.37
N PHE A 56 -10.20 -6.13 15.70
CA PHE A 56 -9.41 -7.36 15.84
C PHE A 56 -9.16 -7.63 17.33
N LYS A 57 -9.54 -8.81 17.81
CA LYS A 57 -9.38 -9.17 19.23
C LYS A 57 -8.01 -9.86 19.46
N PRO A 58 -7.29 -9.49 20.52
CA PRO A 58 -6.07 -10.21 20.91
C PRO A 58 -6.33 -11.71 21.12
N GLY A 59 -5.35 -12.55 20.75
CA GLY A 59 -5.44 -14.01 20.90
C GLY A 59 -6.38 -14.72 19.91
N THR A 60 -6.86 -14.02 18.88
CA THR A 60 -7.75 -14.61 17.87
C THR A 60 -7.14 -14.57 16.48
N ILE A 61 -7.53 -15.54 15.63
CA ILE A 61 -7.22 -15.53 14.21
C ILE A 61 -8.43 -14.94 13.48
N THR A 62 -8.21 -13.91 12.68
CA THR A 62 -9.26 -13.29 11.85
C THR A 62 -9.04 -13.64 10.38
N LEU A 63 -10.04 -14.27 9.76
CA LEU A 63 -10.02 -14.63 8.34
C LEU A 63 -10.67 -13.52 7.50
N VAL A 64 -9.93 -12.97 6.52
CA VAL A 64 -10.44 -11.95 5.59
C VAL A 64 -10.65 -12.57 4.20
N LEU A 65 -11.90 -12.70 3.77
CA LEU A 65 -12.28 -13.30 2.49
C LEU A 65 -12.79 -12.26 1.49
N GLY A 66 -12.67 -12.57 0.20
CA GLY A 66 -13.20 -11.74 -0.89
C GLY A 66 -12.55 -12.07 -2.23
N GLN A 67 -13.20 -11.67 -3.32
CA GLN A 67 -12.73 -11.90 -4.69
C GLN A 67 -11.37 -11.22 -4.97
N PRO A 68 -10.59 -11.67 -5.95
CA PRO A 68 -9.38 -10.97 -6.39
C PRO A 68 -9.65 -9.48 -6.66
N GLY A 69 -8.79 -8.60 -6.18
CA GLY A 69 -8.97 -7.14 -6.33
C GLY A 69 -9.91 -6.47 -5.32
N SER A 70 -10.53 -7.23 -4.39
CA SER A 70 -11.44 -6.67 -3.36
C SER A 70 -10.75 -5.81 -2.27
N GLY A 71 -9.43 -5.63 -2.32
CA GLY A 71 -8.70 -4.78 -1.37
C GLY A 71 -8.18 -5.48 -0.11
N LYS A 72 -8.22 -6.82 -0.01
CA LYS A 72 -7.68 -7.59 1.15
C LYS A 72 -6.24 -7.23 1.49
N SER A 73 -5.34 -7.35 0.52
CA SER A 73 -3.93 -7.02 0.71
C SER A 73 -3.71 -5.52 0.96
N SER A 74 -4.60 -4.66 0.44
CA SER A 74 -4.58 -3.22 0.70
C SER A 74 -4.96 -2.92 2.15
N LEU A 75 -6.00 -3.56 2.69
CA LEU A 75 -6.38 -3.49 4.10
C LEU A 75 -5.23 -3.98 4.99
N MET A 76 -4.65 -5.14 4.69
CA MET A 76 -3.54 -5.68 5.48
C MET A 76 -2.30 -4.79 5.47
N LYS A 77 -1.93 -4.21 4.32
CA LYS A 77 -0.81 -3.24 4.23
C LYS A 77 -1.09 -1.96 5.02
N LEU A 78 -2.34 -1.51 5.04
CA LEU A 78 -2.74 -0.33 5.83
C LEU A 78 -2.60 -0.62 7.33
N LEU A 79 -3.10 -1.75 7.79
CA LEU A 79 -2.97 -2.21 9.19
C LEU A 79 -1.53 -2.52 9.61
N SER A 80 -0.62 -2.77 8.66
CA SER A 80 0.79 -2.95 8.97
C SER A 80 1.63 -1.68 8.81
N GLY A 81 1.01 -0.54 8.51
CA GLY A 81 1.71 0.72 8.21
C GLY A 81 2.61 0.66 6.96
N ARG A 82 2.42 -0.32 6.08
CA ARG A 82 3.21 -0.52 4.84
C ARG A 82 2.44 -0.10 3.59
N PHE A 83 1.35 0.63 3.74
CA PHE A 83 0.63 1.17 2.59
C PHE A 83 1.38 2.38 2.03
N PRO A 84 1.64 2.43 0.71
CA PRO A 84 2.37 3.54 0.10
C PRO A 84 1.59 4.85 0.26
N VAL A 85 2.24 5.87 0.82
CA VAL A 85 1.70 7.23 0.88
C VAL A 85 2.35 8.02 -0.25
N GLU A 86 1.68 8.04 -1.40
CA GLU A 86 2.11 8.80 -2.58
C GLU A 86 1.22 10.03 -2.75
N LYS A 87 1.67 11.04 -3.51
CA LYS A 87 0.92 12.30 -3.74
C LYS A 87 -0.50 12.07 -4.29
N ASN A 88 -0.71 10.93 -4.95
CA ASN A 88 -1.94 10.53 -5.62
C ASN A 88 -2.83 9.61 -4.76
N ILE A 89 -2.51 9.46 -3.48
CA ILE A 89 -3.21 8.58 -2.54
C ILE A 89 -3.74 9.40 -1.38
N THR A 90 -5.04 9.27 -1.11
CA THR A 90 -5.69 9.91 0.03
C THR A 90 -6.24 8.83 0.94
N MET A 91 -5.99 8.97 2.25
CA MET A 91 -6.53 8.11 3.29
C MET A 91 -7.39 8.94 4.22
N GLU A 92 -8.61 8.48 4.46
CA GLU A 92 -9.51 9.04 5.47
C GLU A 92 -9.88 7.93 6.45
N GLY A 93 -10.02 8.28 7.73
CA GLY A 93 -10.31 7.34 8.82
C GLY A 93 -9.15 7.14 9.80
N ASP A 94 -9.44 6.51 10.93
CA ASP A 94 -8.53 6.43 12.08
C ASP A 94 -8.25 5.01 12.53
N VAL A 95 -7.04 4.49 12.36
CA VAL A 95 -6.67 3.18 12.93
C VAL A 95 -6.12 3.35 14.34
N THR A 96 -6.58 2.51 15.27
CA THR A 96 -6.02 2.43 16.63
C THR A 96 -5.49 1.03 16.92
N TYR A 97 -4.41 0.96 17.69
CA TYR A 97 -3.79 -0.28 18.17
C TYR A 97 -3.80 -0.22 19.68
N ASN A 98 -4.57 -1.11 20.32
CA ASN A 98 -4.76 -1.15 21.77
C ASN A 98 -5.11 0.22 22.38
N GLY A 99 -5.95 1.00 21.69
CA GLY A 99 -6.38 2.34 22.13
C GLY A 99 -5.45 3.49 21.72
N THR A 100 -4.27 3.22 21.14
CA THR A 100 -3.35 4.25 20.67
C THR A 100 -3.51 4.49 19.16
N SER A 101 -3.58 5.75 18.74
CA SER A 101 -3.67 6.10 17.31
C SER A 101 -2.43 5.64 16.54
N ALA A 102 -2.65 5.17 15.31
CA ALA A 102 -1.62 4.76 14.36
C ALA A 102 -0.55 5.84 14.15
N GLY A 103 -0.93 7.13 14.18
CA GLY A 103 0.00 8.25 14.02
C GLY A 103 1.04 8.30 15.14
N ASN A 104 0.64 8.04 16.38
CA ASN A 104 1.50 8.12 17.56
C ASN A 104 2.51 6.97 17.62
N ILE A 105 2.11 5.78 17.17
CA ILE A 105 2.98 4.60 17.24
C ILE A 105 3.67 4.29 15.92
N ARG A 106 3.48 5.09 14.86
CA ARG A 106 3.97 4.80 13.51
C ARG A 106 5.46 4.42 13.47
N LYS A 107 6.29 5.09 14.28
CA LYS A 107 7.74 4.81 14.39
C LYS A 107 8.06 3.45 15.00
N HIS A 108 7.23 2.99 15.94
CA HIS A 108 7.42 1.74 16.67
C HIS A 108 6.54 0.60 16.14
N LEU A 109 5.61 0.88 15.23
CA LEU A 109 4.67 -0.09 14.67
C LEU A 109 5.35 -1.35 14.10
N PRO A 110 6.52 -1.28 13.43
CA PRO A 110 7.24 -2.47 12.96
C PRO A 110 7.67 -3.44 14.07
N GLN A 111 7.79 -2.96 15.31
CA GLN A 111 8.13 -3.79 16.48
C GLN A 111 6.93 -4.61 16.98
N PHE A 112 5.71 -4.19 16.64
CA PHE A 112 4.46 -4.81 17.10
C PHE A 112 3.72 -5.56 15.98
N VAL A 113 3.96 -5.19 14.72
CA VAL A 113 3.23 -5.71 13.57
C VAL A 113 4.17 -6.20 12.48
N SER A 114 4.10 -7.50 12.19
CA SER A 114 4.74 -8.12 11.04
C SER A 114 3.74 -8.28 9.88
N TYR A 115 4.22 -8.07 8.66
CA TYR A 115 3.44 -8.26 7.43
C TYR A 115 4.19 -9.17 6.48
N VAL A 116 3.56 -10.29 6.14
CA VAL A 116 4.08 -11.24 5.16
C VAL A 116 3.45 -10.95 3.80
N THR A 117 4.29 -10.83 2.77
CA THR A 117 3.83 -10.56 1.41
C THR A 117 3.18 -11.78 0.78
N GLN A 118 2.32 -11.55 -0.22
CA GLN A 118 1.68 -12.65 -0.97
C GLN A 118 2.68 -13.54 -1.72
N ARG A 119 3.84 -12.98 -2.10
CA ARG A 119 4.93 -13.73 -2.71
C ARG A 119 6.15 -13.60 -1.82
N ASP A 120 6.84 -14.71 -1.66
CA ASP A 120 8.10 -14.74 -0.95
C ASP A 120 9.23 -14.22 -1.84
N LYS A 121 10.18 -13.55 -1.21
CA LYS A 121 11.39 -13.06 -1.86
C LYS A 121 12.58 -13.66 -1.13
N HIS A 122 13.18 -14.66 -1.75
CA HIS A 122 14.37 -15.33 -1.22
C HIS A 122 15.57 -15.04 -2.13
N TYR A 123 16.74 -14.94 -1.51
CA TYR A 123 17.99 -14.89 -2.25
C TYR A 123 18.35 -16.31 -2.70
N PRO A 124 18.46 -16.58 -4.01
CA PRO A 124 18.65 -17.94 -4.51
C PRO A 124 20.01 -18.54 -4.14
N LEU A 125 20.96 -17.71 -3.70
CA LEU A 125 22.32 -18.10 -3.34
C LEU A 125 22.49 -18.40 -1.84
N LEU A 126 21.49 -18.12 -1.01
CA LEU A 126 21.56 -18.37 0.42
C LEU A 126 20.84 -19.67 0.78
N THR A 127 21.47 -20.46 1.65
CA THR A 127 20.79 -21.55 2.35
C THR A 127 19.76 -21.00 3.34
N VAL A 128 18.88 -21.87 3.84
CA VAL A 128 17.88 -21.51 4.86
C VAL A 128 18.56 -20.98 6.12
N LYS A 129 19.65 -21.62 6.56
CA LYS A 129 20.41 -21.19 7.74
C LYS A 129 20.96 -19.78 7.56
N GLU A 130 21.67 -19.53 6.46
CA GLU A 130 22.24 -18.21 6.17
C GLU A 130 21.16 -17.12 6.04
N THR A 131 20.00 -17.47 5.49
CA THR A 131 18.86 -16.54 5.38
C THR A 131 18.33 -16.13 6.75
N LEU A 132 18.21 -17.08 7.69
CA LEU A 132 17.77 -16.80 9.06
C LEU A 132 18.82 -16.02 9.86
N GLU A 133 20.10 -16.39 9.72
CA GLU A 133 21.21 -15.66 10.33
C GLU A 133 21.23 -14.20 9.85
N PHE A 134 21.11 -13.98 8.54
CA PHE A 134 21.02 -12.64 7.95
C PHE A 134 19.82 -11.84 8.49
N ALA A 135 18.63 -12.45 8.54
CA ALA A 135 17.42 -11.80 9.03
C ALA A 135 17.48 -11.46 10.53
N SER A 136 18.23 -12.23 11.32
CA SER A 136 18.41 -11.96 12.76
C SER A 136 19.42 -10.85 13.06
N ALA A 137 20.40 -10.66 12.18
CA ALA A 137 21.47 -9.68 12.35
C ALA A 137 21.07 -8.25 11.92
N CYS A 138 20.01 -8.11 11.11
CA CYS A 138 19.49 -6.86 10.55
C CYS A 138 18.28 -6.35 11.33
#